data_AF-A0A2V5KI72-F1
#
_entry.id   AF-A0A2V5KI72-F1
#
_cell.length_a   1.000
_cell.length_b   1.000
_cell.length_c   1.000
_cell.angle_alpha   90.00
_cell.angle_beta   90.00
_cell.angle_gamma   90.00
#
_symmetry.space_group_name_H-M   'P 1'
#
loop_
_entity.id
_entity.type
_entity.pdbx_description
1 polymer ?
#
loop_
_entity_poly.entity_id
_entity_poly.type
_entity_poly.pdbx_seq_one_letter_code
_entity_poly.pdbx_strand_id
1 'polypeptide(L)'
;MSTKANSVTNPAAAANDAGLYYENDNRVGYRRRANSDHFEYLDTEAKRIRDKQRLLRIKRLAIPPAWTDVWICPSPNGHIQATGRDARGRKQYRYHDRWREMRDENKFGRLADFAKVLPKIRRRVARDIRLADLPREKVLATVVRLLERTFIRIGNE
;
A
#
# COMPACT_ATOMS: atom_id res chain seq x y z
N MET A 1 1.39 -8.59 27.10
CA MET A 1 0.73 -7.55 26.27
C MET A 1 1.62 -6.98 25.15
N SER A 2 2.73 -7.63 24.75
CA SER A 2 3.72 -7.06 23.82
C SER A 2 3.48 -7.35 22.32
N THR A 3 2.52 -8.21 21.97
CA THR A 3 2.40 -8.75 20.61
C THR A 3 1.77 -7.76 19.61
N LYS A 4 0.85 -6.89 20.05
CA LYS A 4 0.12 -5.99 19.14
C LYS A 4 0.98 -4.86 18.55
N ALA A 5 1.97 -4.34 19.28
CA ALA A 5 2.78 -3.21 18.82
C ALA A 5 3.71 -3.57 17.64
N ASN A 6 4.20 -4.81 17.56
CA ASN A 6 5.08 -5.28 16.48
C ASN A 6 4.35 -5.55 15.15
N SER A 7 3.03 -5.76 15.18
CA SER A 7 2.21 -5.93 13.98
C SER A 7 2.09 -4.62 13.18
N VAL A 8 2.12 -3.47 13.85
CA VAL A 8 1.84 -2.16 13.25
C VAL A 8 2.97 -1.72 12.31
N THR A 9 4.22 -2.12 12.58
CA THR A 9 5.41 -1.72 11.83
C THR A 9 5.90 -2.75 10.83
N ASN A 10 5.57 -4.05 11.01
CA ASN A 10 5.96 -5.11 10.09
C ASN A 10 4.76 -5.55 9.22
N PRO A 11 4.73 -5.20 7.92
CA PRO A 11 3.65 -5.58 7.01
C PRO A 11 3.40 -7.09 6.93
N ALA A 12 4.44 -7.91 7.09
CA ALA A 12 4.31 -9.36 7.05
C ALA A 12 3.64 -9.92 8.32
N ALA A 13 3.97 -9.37 9.49
CA ALA A 13 3.29 -9.72 10.74
C ALA A 13 1.82 -9.31 10.69
N ALA A 14 1.54 -8.11 10.18
CA ALA A 14 0.17 -7.63 10.00
C ALA A 14 -0.66 -8.51 9.05
N ALA A 15 -0.04 -9.04 7.99
CA ALA A 15 -0.71 -9.98 7.08
C ALA A 15 -1.08 -11.26 7.81
N ASN A 16 -0.14 -11.85 8.55
CA ASN A 16 -0.37 -13.09 9.29
C ASN A 16 -1.47 -12.92 10.35
N ASP A 17 -1.51 -11.79 11.07
CA ASP A 17 -2.56 -11.49 12.05
C ASP A 17 -3.96 -11.41 11.41
N ALA A 18 -4.05 -11.04 10.13
CA ALA A 18 -5.28 -11.06 9.34
C ALA A 18 -5.58 -12.43 8.69
N GLY A 19 -4.77 -13.46 8.97
CA GLY A 19 -4.83 -14.78 8.33
C GLY A 19 -4.41 -14.76 6.85
N LEU A 20 -3.60 -13.78 6.46
CA LEU A 20 -3.13 -13.56 5.09
C LEU A 20 -1.62 -13.81 4.97
N TYR A 21 -1.18 -14.17 3.77
CA TYR A 21 0.23 -14.32 3.45
C TYR A 21 0.82 -13.04 2.87
N TYR A 22 2.02 -12.71 3.32
CA TYR A 22 2.79 -11.62 2.72
C TYR A 22 3.42 -12.07 1.38
N GLU A 23 2.82 -11.65 0.28
CA GLU A 23 3.10 -12.07 -1.09
C GLU A 23 3.21 -10.87 -2.02
N ASN A 24 4.11 -10.93 -3.00
CA ASN A 24 4.30 -9.88 -4.01
C ASN A 24 4.59 -10.46 -5.40
N ASP A 25 4.66 -9.59 -6.39
CA ASP A 25 4.84 -9.95 -7.79
C ASP A 25 6.28 -10.31 -8.19
N ASN A 26 7.21 -10.36 -7.23
CA ASN A 26 8.51 -11.00 -7.46
C ASN A 26 8.42 -12.53 -7.36
N ARG A 27 7.28 -13.06 -6.88
CA ARG A 27 7.02 -14.50 -6.83
C ARG A 27 6.34 -14.99 -8.09
N VAL A 28 6.47 -16.29 -8.37
CA VAL A 28 5.76 -16.94 -9.46
C VAL A 28 4.25 -16.82 -9.21
N GLY A 29 3.52 -16.27 -10.18
CA GLY A 29 2.08 -16.09 -10.11
C GLY A 29 1.41 -16.28 -11.46
N TYR A 30 0.10 -16.12 -11.48
CA TYR A 30 -0.66 -16.20 -12.72
C TYR A 30 -0.47 -14.91 -13.51
N ARG A 31 -0.60 -15.01 -14.84
CA ARG A 31 -0.46 -13.88 -15.75
C ARG A 31 -1.72 -13.67 -16.57
N ARG A 32 -1.99 -12.43 -16.96
CA ARG A 32 -3.03 -12.09 -17.94
C ARG A 32 -2.39 -11.78 -19.28
N ARG A 33 -2.91 -12.38 -20.34
CA ARG A 33 -2.56 -12.10 -21.73
C ARG A 33 -3.79 -11.59 -22.48
N ALA A 34 -3.65 -10.53 -23.26
CA ALA A 34 -4.71 -10.10 -24.17
C ALA A 34 -4.80 -11.08 -25.34
N ASN A 35 -6.01 -11.49 -25.72
CA ASN A 35 -6.27 -12.38 -26.85
C ASN A 35 -7.49 -11.88 -27.63
N SER A 36 -7.23 -11.08 -28.67
CA SER A 36 -8.26 -10.37 -29.44
C SER A 36 -9.29 -9.69 -28.52
N ASP A 37 -10.54 -10.15 -28.51
CA ASP A 37 -11.64 -9.55 -27.75
C ASP A 37 -11.74 -10.01 -26.29
N HIS A 38 -10.83 -10.86 -25.81
CA HIS A 38 -10.89 -11.38 -24.45
C HIS A 38 -9.52 -11.46 -23.76
N PHE A 39 -9.55 -11.72 -22.46
CA PHE A 39 -8.34 -12.01 -21.69
C PHE A 39 -8.18 -13.51 -21.51
N GLU A 40 -6.95 -13.98 -21.72
CA GLU A 40 -6.50 -15.31 -21.34
C GLU A 40 -5.68 -15.22 -20.04
N TYR A 41 -5.83 -16.23 -19.19
CA TYR A 41 -5.07 -16.33 -17.95
C TYR A 41 -4.15 -17.54 -17.99
N LEU A 42 -2.90 -17.32 -17.64
CA LEU A 42 -1.85 -18.34 -17.61
C LEU A 42 -1.48 -18.66 -16.16
N ASP A 43 -1.23 -19.92 -15.87
CA ASP A 43 -0.78 -20.37 -14.56
C ASP A 43 0.72 -20.11 -14.34
N THR A 44 1.24 -20.64 -13.24
CA THR A 44 2.65 -20.52 -12.83
C THR A 44 3.62 -21.21 -13.79
N GLU A 45 3.15 -22.13 -14.63
CA GLU A 45 3.90 -22.86 -15.65
C GLU A 45 3.64 -22.28 -17.06
N ALA A 46 3.03 -21.09 -17.14
CA ALA A 46 2.61 -20.44 -18.39
C ALA A 46 1.57 -21.23 -19.21
N LYS A 47 0.87 -22.18 -18.59
CA LYS A 47 -0.23 -22.94 -19.24
C LYS A 47 -1.56 -22.23 -19.05
N ARG A 48 -2.46 -22.37 -20.03
CA ARG A 48 -3.79 -21.74 -19.97
C ARG A 48 -4.61 -22.30 -18.80
N ILE A 49 -5.08 -21.40 -17.93
CA ILE A 49 -6.00 -21.74 -16.85
C ILE A 49 -7.39 -22.01 -17.44
N ARG A 50 -7.85 -23.26 -17.30
CA ARG A 50 -9.22 -23.69 -17.68
C ARG A 50 -10.12 -23.95 -16.48
N ASP A 51 -9.55 -24.02 -15.28
CA ASP A 51 -10.29 -24.26 -14.05
C ASP A 51 -11.30 -23.14 -13.77
N LYS A 52 -12.58 -23.51 -13.66
CA LYS A 52 -13.68 -22.55 -13.52
C LYS A 52 -13.60 -21.77 -12.21
N GLN A 53 -13.15 -22.39 -11.12
CA GLN A 53 -13.05 -21.75 -9.81
C GLN A 53 -11.96 -20.67 -9.78
N ARG A 54 -10.78 -20.99 -10.32
CA ARG A 54 -9.68 -20.03 -10.50
C ARG A 54 -10.12 -18.86 -11.39
N LEU A 55 -10.76 -19.13 -12.52
CA LEU A 55 -11.26 -18.08 -13.41
C LEU A 55 -12.32 -17.19 -12.75
N LEU A 56 -13.23 -17.77 -11.97
CA LEU A 56 -14.25 -17.01 -11.22
C LEU A 56 -13.58 -16.09 -10.18
N ARG A 57 -12.60 -16.60 -9.42
CA ARG A 57 -11.82 -15.79 -8.47
C ARG A 57 -11.13 -14.63 -9.17
N ILE A 58 -10.42 -14.90 -10.27
CA ILE A 58 -9.72 -13.87 -11.03
C ILE A 58 -10.69 -12.79 -11.54
N LYS A 59 -11.87 -13.18 -12.03
CA LYS A 59 -12.90 -12.23 -12.46
C LYS A 59 -13.39 -11.34 -11.31
N ARG A 60 -13.58 -11.90 -10.11
CA ARG A 60 -13.99 -11.14 -8.91
C ARG A 60 -12.97 -10.07 -8.47
N LEU A 61 -11.69 -10.20 -8.85
CA LEU A 61 -10.68 -9.18 -8.58
C LEU A 61 -10.90 -7.89 -9.39
N ALA A 62 -11.77 -7.92 -10.42
CA ALA A 62 -12.10 -6.77 -11.26
C ALA A 62 -10.86 -6.01 -11.74
N ILE A 63 -9.86 -6.74 -12.25
CA ILE A 63 -8.60 -6.16 -12.74
C ILE A 63 -8.92 -5.31 -13.97
N PRO A 64 -8.67 -3.98 -13.95
CA PRO A 64 -9.03 -3.11 -15.06
C PRO A 64 -8.48 -3.60 -16.40
N PRO A 65 -9.26 -3.51 -17.50
CA PRO A 65 -8.83 -4.01 -18.80
C PRO A 65 -7.61 -3.26 -19.34
N ALA A 66 -7.47 -1.97 -19.02
CA ALA A 66 -6.34 -1.14 -19.43
C ALA A 66 -5.01 -1.48 -18.73
N TRP A 67 -4.99 -2.38 -17.75
CA TRP A 67 -3.72 -2.75 -17.09
C TRP A 67 -2.86 -3.66 -17.96
N THR A 68 -1.57 -3.35 -18.08
CA THR A 68 -0.55 -4.21 -18.69
C THR A 68 0.30 -4.88 -17.61
N ASP A 69 1.18 -5.82 -18.00
CA ASP A 69 2.08 -6.54 -17.09
C ASP A 69 1.39 -7.12 -15.84
N VAL A 70 0.22 -7.72 -16.03
CA VAL A 70 -0.61 -8.15 -14.90
C VAL A 70 -0.08 -9.44 -14.30
N TRP A 71 0.22 -9.37 -13.00
CA TRP A 71 0.48 -10.51 -12.13
C TRP A 71 -0.70 -10.72 -11.20
N ILE A 72 -1.06 -11.98 -10.95
CA ILE A 72 -2.18 -12.36 -10.08
C ILE A 72 -1.69 -13.43 -9.10
N CYS A 73 -1.95 -13.22 -7.81
CA CYS A 73 -1.55 -14.16 -6.77
C CYS A 73 -2.29 -15.49 -6.94
N PRO A 74 -1.58 -16.65 -6.97
CA PRO A 74 -2.23 -17.96 -7.03
C PRO A 74 -3.08 -18.27 -5.78
N SER A 75 -2.66 -17.76 -4.62
CA SER A 75 -3.33 -17.99 -3.35
C SER A 75 -4.46 -16.97 -3.11
N PRO A 76 -5.67 -17.41 -2.70
CA PRO A 76 -6.72 -16.49 -2.29
C PRO A 76 -6.36 -15.71 -1.02
N ASN A 77 -5.41 -16.20 -0.21
CA ASN A 77 -5.05 -15.58 1.06
C ASN A 77 -3.82 -14.65 0.96
N GLY A 78 -3.29 -14.38 -0.24
CA GLY A 78 -2.24 -13.39 -0.42
C GLY A 78 -2.75 -11.97 -0.16
N HIS A 79 -2.04 -11.16 0.64
CA HIS A 79 -2.48 -9.79 0.94
C HIS A 79 -2.55 -8.89 -0.31
N ILE A 80 -1.66 -9.10 -1.28
CA ILE A 80 -1.79 -8.60 -2.65
C ILE A 80 -2.42 -9.69 -3.50
N GLN A 81 -3.53 -9.38 -4.16
CA GLN A 81 -4.23 -10.30 -5.06
C GLN A 81 -3.84 -10.10 -6.52
N ALA A 82 -3.53 -8.88 -6.94
CA ALA A 82 -2.99 -8.63 -8.27
C ALA A 82 -2.14 -7.35 -8.32
N THR A 83 -1.21 -7.30 -9.25
CA THR A 83 -0.50 -6.08 -9.66
C THR A 83 -0.60 -5.92 -11.18
N GLY A 84 -0.35 -4.71 -11.65
CA GLY A 84 -0.24 -4.41 -13.08
C GLY A 84 0.23 -2.97 -13.28
N ARG A 85 0.39 -2.55 -14.52
CA ARG A 85 0.73 -1.17 -14.89
C ARG A 85 -0.49 -0.49 -15.49
N ASP A 86 -0.80 0.72 -15.05
CA ASP A 86 -1.85 1.52 -15.69
C ASP A 86 -1.40 2.11 -17.04
N ALA A 87 -2.28 2.85 -17.71
CA ALA A 87 -2.00 3.51 -18.99
C ALA A 87 -0.84 4.52 -18.94
N ARG A 88 -0.41 4.94 -17.74
CA ARG A 88 0.74 5.82 -17.52
C ARG A 88 1.98 5.05 -17.06
N GLY A 89 1.97 3.72 -17.13
CA GLY A 89 3.08 2.84 -16.72
C GLY A 89 3.24 2.69 -15.21
N ARG A 90 2.36 3.29 -14.39
CA ARG A 90 2.48 3.27 -12.93
C ARG A 90 2.01 1.92 -12.40
N LYS A 91 2.76 1.36 -11.46
CA LYS A 91 2.39 0.10 -10.81
C LYS A 91 1.15 0.30 -9.93
N GLN A 92 0.13 -0.51 -10.18
CA GLN A 92 -1.13 -0.54 -9.46
C GLN A 92 -1.31 -1.88 -8.74
N TYR A 93 -2.12 -1.87 -7.68
CA TYR A 93 -2.31 -3.00 -6.79
C TYR A 93 -3.81 -3.29 -6.59
N ARG A 94 -4.17 -4.57 -6.50
CA ARG A 94 -5.41 -5.06 -5.91
C ARG A 94 -5.04 -5.80 -4.63
N TYR A 95 -5.61 -5.38 -3.50
CA TYR A 95 -5.40 -6.03 -2.20
C TYR A 95 -6.57 -6.95 -1.85
N HIS A 96 -6.30 -7.91 -0.98
CA HIS A 96 -7.35 -8.67 -0.30
C HIS A 96 -8.22 -7.73 0.56
N ASP A 97 -9.52 -8.02 0.70
CA ASP A 97 -10.44 -7.14 1.44
C ASP A 97 -10.07 -7.01 2.92
N ARG A 98 -9.80 -8.14 3.58
CA ARG A 98 -9.28 -8.15 4.97
C ARG A 98 -7.98 -7.35 5.17
N TRP A 99 -7.14 -7.23 4.14
CA TRP A 99 -5.93 -6.41 4.24
C TRP A 99 -6.27 -4.93 4.32
N ARG A 100 -7.31 -4.48 3.61
CA ARG A 100 -7.79 -3.08 3.69
C ARG A 100 -8.35 -2.78 5.07
N GLU A 101 -9.24 -3.63 5.58
CA GLU A 101 -9.86 -3.48 6.90
C GLU A 101 -8.81 -3.30 8.01
N MET A 102 -7.83 -4.21 8.07
CA MET A 102 -6.77 -4.14 9.08
C MET A 102 -5.86 -2.91 8.91
N ARG A 103 -5.56 -2.50 7.67
CA ARG A 103 -4.74 -1.30 7.42
C ARG A 103 -5.47 -0.02 7.82
N ASP A 104 -6.78 0.02 7.63
CA ASP A 104 -7.62 1.14 8.05
C ASP A 104 -7.71 1.23 9.58
N GLU A 105 -7.87 0.10 10.29
CA GLU A 105 -7.81 0.05 11.75
C GLU A 105 -6.43 0.50 12.29
N ASN A 106 -5.34 0.01 11.71
CA ASN A 106 -3.99 0.35 12.13
C ASN A 106 -3.61 1.82 11.86
N LYS A 107 -4.29 2.50 10.92
CA LYS A 107 -4.08 3.93 10.65
C LYS A 107 -4.43 4.78 11.88
N PHE A 108 -5.46 4.41 12.64
CA PHE A 108 -5.88 5.15 13.83
C PHE A 108 -4.91 4.96 15.01
N GLY A 109 -4.34 3.75 15.17
CA GLY A 109 -3.35 3.48 16.21
C GLY A 109 -2.12 4.38 16.11
N ARG A 110 -1.57 4.55 14.90
CA ARG A 110 -0.43 5.44 14.67
C ARG A 110 -0.74 6.92 14.94
N LEU A 111 -1.99 7.34 14.73
CA LEU A 111 -2.42 8.71 15.01
C LEU A 111 -2.37 9.01 16.51
N ALA A 112 -2.77 8.05 17.35
CA ALA A 112 -2.70 8.19 18.80
C ALA A 112 -1.26 8.31 19.29
N ASP A 113 -0.34 7.50 18.76
CA ASP A 113 1.08 7.60 19.10
C ASP A 113 1.71 8.91 18.59
N PHE A 114 1.33 9.36 17.40
CA PHE A 114 1.74 10.66 16.90
C PHE A 114 1.24 11.81 17.78
N ALA A 115 -0.02 11.74 18.25
CA ALA A 115 -0.61 12.74 19.12
C ALA A 115 0.16 12.90 20.45
N LYS A 116 0.71 11.81 21.00
CA LYS A 116 1.58 11.85 22.20
C LYS A 116 2.87 12.64 21.97
N VAL A 117 3.42 12.60 20.75
CA VAL A 117 4.68 13.29 20.38
C VAL A 117 4.43 14.72 19.90
N LEU A 118 3.21 15.03 19.45
CA LEU A 118 2.85 16.33 18.87
C LEU A 118 3.21 17.55 19.74
N PRO A 119 3.02 17.55 21.08
CA PRO A 119 3.44 18.67 21.93
C PRO A 119 4.94 18.95 21.88
N LYS A 120 5.79 17.92 21.72
CA LYS A 120 7.24 18.07 21.59
C LYS A 120 7.62 18.70 20.25
N ILE A 121 6.94 18.28 19.17
CA ILE A 121 7.12 18.84 17.82
C ILE A 121 6.75 20.33 17.83
N ARG A 122 5.58 20.69 18.37
CA ARG A 122 5.11 22.07 18.45
C ARG A 122 6.06 22.98 19.23
N ARG A 123 6.62 22.50 20.34
CA ARG A 123 7.63 23.23 21.12
C ARG A 123 8.91 23.48 20.31
N ARG A 124 9.41 22.46 19.60
CA ARG A 124 10.58 22.59 18.72
C ARG A 124 10.34 23.62 17.61
N VAL A 125 9.20 23.51 16.91
CA VAL A 125 8.82 24.45 15.85
C VAL A 125 8.72 25.88 16.37
N ALA A 126 8.05 26.09 17.51
CA ALA A 126 7.87 27.42 18.10
C ALA A 126 9.19 28.08 18.53
N ARG A 127 10.20 27.29 18.88
CA ARG A 127 11.53 27.78 19.22
C ARG A 127 12.34 28.08 17.95
N ASP A 128 12.41 27.13 17.02
CA ASP A 128 13.26 27.24 15.84
C ASP A 128 12.76 28.33 14.85
N ILE A 129 11.46 28.63 14.84
CA ILE A 129 10.91 29.73 14.03
C ILE A 129 11.41 31.13 14.47
N ARG A 130 11.85 31.27 15.73
CA ARG A 130 12.35 32.52 16.32
C ARG A 130 13.84 32.74 16.12
N LEU A 131 14.55 31.80 15.49
CA LEU A 131 15.98 31.95 15.21
C LEU A 131 16.22 33.17 14.31
N ALA A 132 17.36 33.85 14.50
CA ALA A 132 17.82 34.89 13.59
C ALA A 132 18.12 34.32 12.20
N ASP A 133 18.11 35.17 11.18
CA ASP A 133 18.40 34.82 9.79
C ASP A 133 17.54 33.66 9.25
N LEU A 134 18.13 32.79 8.42
CA LEU A 134 17.48 31.64 7.76
C LEU A 134 18.30 30.35 7.89
N PRO A 135 18.62 29.89 9.11
CA PRO A 135 19.26 28.59 9.29
C PRO A 135 18.31 27.45 8.88
N ARG A 136 18.88 26.29 8.57
CA ARG A 136 18.14 25.09 8.15
C ARG A 136 16.98 24.74 9.09
N GLU A 137 17.18 24.87 10.39
CA GLU A 137 16.19 24.61 11.44
C GLU A 137 14.96 25.50 11.29
N LYS A 138 15.15 26.79 10.98
CA LYS A 138 14.07 27.75 10.79
C LYS A 138 13.29 27.46 9.51
N VAL A 139 13.98 27.08 8.44
CA VAL A 139 13.32 26.66 7.19
C VAL A 139 12.47 25.42 7.45
N LEU A 140 13.02 24.39 8.10
CA LEU A 140 12.27 23.18 8.46
C LEU A 140 11.08 23.46 9.38
N ALA A 141 11.26 24.27 10.41
CA ALA A 141 10.18 24.69 11.30
C ALA A 141 9.06 25.41 10.53
N THR A 142 9.42 26.25 9.55
CA THR A 142 8.48 26.95 8.68
C THR A 142 7.70 25.97 7.80
N VAL A 143 8.38 25.01 7.15
CA VAL A 143 7.75 23.95 6.36
C VAL A 143 6.77 23.15 7.21
N VAL A 144 7.19 22.67 8.39
CA VAL A 144 6.32 21.92 9.31
C VAL A 144 5.11 22.76 9.76
N ARG A 145 5.30 24.06 10.03
CA ARG A 145 4.22 24.97 10.40
C ARG A 145 3.23 25.20 9.27
N LEU A 146 3.70 25.26 8.02
CA LEU A 146 2.84 25.33 6.84
C LEU A 146 2.02 24.06 6.70
N LEU A 147 2.65 22.88 6.76
CA LEU A 147 1.96 21.58 6.73
C LEU A 147 0.86 21.50 7.81
N GLU A 148 1.14 21.97 9.04
CA GLU A 148 0.17 21.98 10.15
C GLU A 148 -1.01 22.93 9.89
N ARG A 149 -0.79 24.08 9.27
CA ARG A 149 -1.84 25.11 9.09
C ARG A 149 -2.66 24.97 7.82
N THR A 150 -2.06 24.45 6.75
CA THR A 150 -2.68 24.43 5.42
C THR A 150 -3.07 23.03 4.98
N PHE A 151 -2.58 21.99 5.66
CA PHE A 151 -2.77 20.58 5.29
C PHE A 151 -2.33 20.24 3.87
N ILE A 152 -1.44 21.06 3.29
CA ILE A 152 -0.86 20.79 1.98
C ILE A 152 -0.02 19.51 2.01
N ARG A 153 0.05 18.83 0.88
CA ARG A 153 0.98 17.70 0.69
C ARG A 153 2.38 18.25 0.46
N ILE A 154 3.39 17.51 0.90
CA ILE A 154 4.81 17.85 0.68
C ILE A 154 5.11 17.96 -0.83
N GLY A 155 4.43 17.17 -1.67
CA GLY A 155 4.75 17.02 -3.09
C GLY A 155 5.86 15.99 -3.29
N ASN A 156 5.98 15.51 -4.53
CA ASN A 156 7.10 14.68 -4.99
C ASN A 156 7.49 15.21 -6.38
N GLU A 157 8.78 15.15 -6.70
CA GLU A 157 9.31 15.46 -8.04
C GLU A 157 8.95 14.38 -9.07
#